data_AF-A0A359CN97-F1
#
_entry.id   AF-A0A359CN97-F1
#
_cell.length_a   1.000
_cell.length_b   1.000
_cell.length_c   1.000
_cell.angle_alpha   90.00
_cell.angle_beta   90.00
_cell.angle_gamma   90.00
#
_symmetry.space_group_name_H-M   'P 1'
#
loop_
_entity.id
_entity.type
_entity.pdbx_description
1 polymer ?
#
loop_
_entity_poly.entity_id
_entity_poly.type
_entity_poly.pdbx_seq_one_letter_code
_entity_poly.pdbx_strand_id
1 'polypeptide(L)'
;MGKNIYDMLNEVEIDLSEYEREDFTDIEKRKIKNKFKKSIKKNNSIYKKGIIAASIALLIIGFSVTDFGNHVWANAGTYVNTVAYGIGNFLGIEKNLDEYKTVIEQPITKEGVTIKLNEVILDNNQLIVSTTLKSDEKLEDIFTRYFGSVYINGKSASDGAGGGSKQIDDHTIEEVMTYNLNGDFSGDLNIKLVFSDVMINGNTKKAKYVFNFKTNGDELAKDTKAILLNNTFTLENGQNITLEKYTSNNIGQRIYFSKGSKGTDYDMVLRGHDDLGNKVEFCMSSADANSGIFKLNNIDGNLNENAKTLTLTPYAVKFPKKSGKMSNDFKQVGEAFTIDLSK
;
A
#
# COMPACT_ATOMS: atom_id res chain seq x y z
N MET A 1 -5.96 29.84 35.42
CA MET A 1 -6.11 30.67 34.21
C MET A 1 -4.75 31.27 33.90
N GLY A 2 -4.02 30.65 32.98
CA GLY A 2 -2.78 31.16 32.42
C GLY A 2 -2.87 30.92 30.92
N LYS A 3 -2.63 31.95 30.10
CA LYS A 3 -2.67 31.82 28.65
C LYS A 3 -1.68 30.74 28.23
N ASN A 4 -2.14 29.83 27.39
CA ASN A 4 -1.32 28.75 26.86
C ASN A 4 -0.32 29.35 25.86
N ILE A 5 0.91 28.85 25.82
CA ILE A 5 1.95 29.27 24.87
C ILE A 5 1.48 29.15 23.41
N TYR A 6 0.50 28.28 23.14
CA TYR A 6 -0.13 28.14 21.83
C TYR A 6 -1.08 29.29 21.46
N ASP A 7 -1.64 30.02 22.43
CA ASP A 7 -2.40 31.25 22.16
C ASP A 7 -1.45 32.39 21.73
N MET A 8 -0.18 32.35 22.15
CA MET A 8 0.85 33.34 21.76
C MET A 8 1.44 33.07 20.38
N LEU A 9 1.40 31.82 19.90
CA LEU A 9 1.93 31.42 18.59
C LEU A 9 0.93 31.64 17.45
N ASN A 10 -0.36 31.76 17.75
CA ASN A 10 -1.41 32.03 16.77
C ASN A 10 -1.55 33.52 16.39
N GLU A 11 -0.82 34.44 17.04
CA GLU A 11 -0.81 35.87 16.70
C GLU A 11 0.32 36.26 15.72
N VAL A 12 1.12 35.30 15.24
CA VAL A 12 2.18 35.59 14.26
C VAL A 12 1.77 35.08 12.87
N GLU A 13 1.23 35.98 12.07
CA GLU A 13 1.06 35.79 10.63
C GLU A 13 2.45 35.93 9.98
N ILE A 14 3.15 34.80 9.76
CA ILE A 14 4.49 34.80 9.16
C ILE A 14 4.36 34.86 7.64
N ASP A 15 4.60 36.04 7.08
CA ASP A 15 4.89 36.21 5.65
C ASP A 15 6.28 35.61 5.34
N LEU A 16 6.29 34.51 4.60
CA LEU A 16 7.49 33.76 4.23
C LEU A 16 8.14 34.27 2.94
N SER A 17 7.70 35.42 2.41
CA SER A 17 8.29 36.01 1.19
C SER A 17 9.67 36.65 1.42
N GLU A 18 10.09 36.88 2.67
CA GLU A 18 11.36 37.52 3.02
C GLU A 18 12.45 36.62 3.63
N TYR A 19 12.25 35.31 3.83
CA TYR A 19 13.29 34.48 4.46
C TYR A 19 14.37 34.04 3.47
N GLU A 20 15.56 34.63 3.57
CA GLU A 20 16.78 34.14 2.94
C GLU A 20 17.13 32.73 3.45
N ARG A 21 17.52 31.84 2.54
CA ARG A 21 17.98 30.48 2.84
C ARG A 21 19.28 30.55 3.68
N GLU A 22 19.19 30.32 4.98
CA GLU A 22 20.38 30.14 5.81
C GLU A 22 21.01 28.75 5.59
N ASP A 23 22.31 28.76 5.29
CA ASP A 23 23.16 27.57 5.17
C ASP A 23 23.55 27.03 6.55
N PHE A 24 23.82 25.72 6.65
CA PHE A 24 24.24 25.09 7.90
C PHE A 24 25.51 25.74 8.51
N THR A 25 25.52 25.87 9.83
CA THR A 25 26.69 26.36 10.58
C THR A 25 27.84 25.35 10.56
N ASP A 26 29.08 25.82 10.75
CA ASP A 26 30.27 24.97 10.72
C ASP A 26 30.28 23.90 11.83
N ILE A 27 29.62 24.18 12.96
CA ILE A 27 29.48 23.24 14.08
C ILE A 27 28.55 22.08 13.67
N GLU A 28 27.46 22.39 12.97
CA GLU A 28 26.50 21.39 12.48
C GLU A 28 27.12 20.53 11.38
N LYS A 29 27.78 21.17 10.40
CA LYS A 29 28.55 20.48 9.34
C LYS A 29 29.58 19.51 9.94
N ARG A 30 30.26 19.93 11.01
CA ARG A 30 31.27 19.11 11.70
C ARG A 30 30.68 17.96 12.51
N LYS A 31 29.52 18.16 13.17
CA LYS A 31 28.79 17.09 13.87
C LYS A 31 28.27 16.03 12.90
N ILE A 32 27.70 16.45 11.77
CA ILE A 32 27.24 15.57 10.69
C ILE A 32 28.42 14.74 10.15
N LYS A 33 29.54 15.39 9.82
CA LYS A 33 30.75 14.73 9.29
C LYS A 33 31.32 13.69 10.26
N ASN A 34 31.29 13.96 11.56
CA ASN A 34 31.81 13.04 12.58
C ASN A 34 30.90 11.84 12.85
N LYS A 35 29.57 12.02 12.81
CA LYS A 35 28.62 10.89 12.88
C LYS A 35 28.70 10.01 11.62
N PHE A 36 28.83 10.62 10.44
CA PHE A 36 29.01 9.91 9.17
C PHE A 36 30.29 9.07 9.13
N LYS A 37 31.41 9.60 9.64
CA LYS A 37 32.66 8.82 9.76
C LYS A 37 32.57 7.66 10.76
N LYS A 38 31.71 7.76 11.78
CA LYS A 38 31.50 6.67 12.76
C LYS A 38 30.54 5.59 12.27
N SER A 39 29.56 5.93 11.43
CA SER A 39 28.64 4.94 10.83
C SER A 39 29.33 4.08 9.77
N ILE A 40 30.39 4.59 9.13
CA ILE A 40 31.27 3.82 8.24
C ILE A 40 32.34 3.11 9.08
N LYS A 41 31.95 2.11 9.89
CA LYS A 41 32.93 1.14 10.41
C LYS A 41 33.17 0.08 9.34
N LYS A 42 34.43 -0.05 8.98
CA LYS A 42 34.98 -0.90 7.91
C LYS A 42 34.73 -2.39 8.23
N ASN A 43 33.68 -2.97 7.65
CA ASN A 43 33.58 -4.42 7.48
C ASN A 43 33.66 -4.72 5.98
N ASN A 44 34.78 -5.28 5.57
CA ASN A 44 35.08 -5.60 4.18
C ASN A 44 34.39 -6.93 3.82
N SER A 45 33.17 -6.89 3.31
CA SER A 45 32.62 -7.85 2.33
C SER A 45 31.16 -7.45 2.08
N ILE A 46 30.69 -7.56 0.83
CA ILE A 46 29.29 -7.38 0.40
C ILE A 46 28.80 -5.92 0.23
N TYR A 47 29.46 -5.12 -0.62
CA TYR A 47 28.85 -3.88 -1.14
C TYR A 47 29.05 -3.74 -2.64
N LYS A 48 28.14 -4.34 -3.42
CA LYS A 48 27.71 -3.80 -4.71
C LYS A 48 26.22 -4.11 -4.89
N LYS A 49 25.44 -3.04 -5.07
CA LYS A 49 23.98 -2.95 -5.28
C LYS A 49 23.17 -2.75 -3.99
N GLY A 50 22.72 -1.51 -3.80
CA GLY A 50 21.99 -1.04 -2.62
C GLY A 50 22.23 0.46 -2.37
N ILE A 51 21.98 1.32 -3.36
CA ILE A 51 22.22 2.78 -3.27
C ILE A 51 20.93 3.58 -2.99
N ILE A 52 19.75 2.95 -2.89
CA ILE A 52 18.49 3.69 -2.69
C ILE A 52 18.15 3.91 -1.19
N ALA A 53 18.74 3.15 -0.26
CA ALA A 53 18.56 3.36 1.19
C ALA A 53 19.40 4.53 1.78
N ALA A 54 20.44 5.00 1.07
CA ALA A 54 21.37 6.00 1.60
C ALA A 54 20.79 7.43 1.63
N SER A 55 19.87 7.75 0.72
CA SER A 55 19.27 9.09 0.59
C SER A 55 18.30 9.41 1.73
N ILE A 56 17.59 8.41 2.23
CA ILE A 56 16.58 8.53 3.30
C ILE A 56 17.26 8.58 4.68
N ALA A 57 18.35 7.82 4.86
CA ALA A 57 19.17 7.89 6.06
C ALA A 57 19.71 9.31 6.33
N LEU A 58 20.02 10.08 5.28
CA LEU A 58 20.49 11.47 5.41
C LEU A 58 19.39 12.42 5.93
N LEU A 59 18.12 12.21 5.58
CA LEU A 59 17.00 12.99 6.12
C LEU A 59 16.72 12.62 7.58
N ILE A 60 16.78 11.31 7.92
CA ILE A 60 16.64 10.82 9.30
C ILE A 60 17.76 11.38 10.21
N ILE A 61 18.99 11.48 9.68
CA ILE A 61 20.12 12.11 10.38
C ILE A 61 19.93 13.63 10.51
N GLY A 62 19.33 14.29 9.52
CA GLY A 62 19.00 15.72 9.60
C GLY A 62 18.01 16.04 10.73
N PHE A 63 16.97 15.22 10.92
CA PHE A 63 16.02 15.40 12.03
C PHE A 63 16.64 15.02 13.39
N SER A 64 17.43 13.95 13.48
CA SER A 64 18.01 13.51 14.78
C SER A 64 19.22 14.33 15.27
N VAL A 65 19.52 15.46 14.62
CA VAL A 65 20.63 16.36 15.00
C VAL A 65 20.14 17.79 15.32
N THR A 66 18.90 18.14 14.96
CA THR A 66 18.29 19.44 15.29
C THR A 66 17.36 19.32 16.51
N ASP A 67 17.23 20.41 17.28
CA ASP A 67 16.31 20.44 18.43
C ASP A 67 14.85 20.19 18.00
N PHE A 68 14.51 20.52 16.75
CA PHE A 68 13.21 20.22 16.14
C PHE A 68 12.93 18.71 16.03
N GLY A 69 13.87 17.91 15.54
CA GLY A 69 13.63 16.46 15.47
C GLY A 69 13.74 15.77 16.83
N ASN A 70 14.54 16.27 17.77
CA ASN A 70 14.53 15.77 19.15
C ASN A 70 13.16 15.94 19.83
N HIS A 71 12.44 17.04 19.58
CA HIS A 71 11.06 17.23 20.05
C HIS A 71 10.05 16.27 19.39
N VAL A 72 10.22 15.96 18.10
CA VAL A 72 9.42 14.95 17.39
C VAL A 72 9.66 13.55 17.97
N TRP A 73 10.91 13.19 18.26
CA TRP A 73 11.28 11.89 18.84
C TRP A 73 10.86 11.74 20.31
N ALA A 74 10.88 12.82 21.10
CA ALA A 74 10.45 12.80 22.50
C ALA A 74 8.94 12.53 22.65
N ASN A 75 8.11 13.08 21.75
CA ASN A 75 6.66 12.81 21.72
C ASN A 75 6.31 11.50 20.99
N ALA A 76 7.18 11.03 20.08
CA ALA A 76 7.04 9.74 19.41
C ALA A 76 7.59 8.54 20.24
N GLY A 77 8.08 8.75 21.45
CA GLY A 77 8.73 7.74 22.30
C GLY A 77 7.86 6.53 22.66
N THR A 78 6.54 6.57 22.42
CA THR A 78 5.63 5.43 22.61
C THR A 78 5.46 4.54 21.36
N TYR A 79 5.94 4.97 20.18
CA TYR A 79 5.81 4.23 18.91
C TYR A 79 6.97 3.26 18.64
N VAL A 80 8.03 3.31 19.46
CA VAL A 80 9.22 2.45 19.30
C VAL A 80 8.95 1.01 19.75
N ASN A 81 7.89 0.77 20.53
CA ASN A 81 7.56 -0.55 21.09
C ASN A 81 6.46 -1.31 20.34
N THR A 82 5.80 -0.71 19.34
CA THR A 82 4.85 -1.43 18.49
C THR A 82 5.62 -1.96 17.29
N VAL A 83 5.92 -3.25 17.29
CA VAL A 83 6.38 -3.96 16.08
C VAL A 83 5.24 -3.83 15.07
N ALA A 84 5.39 -2.93 14.10
CA ALA A 84 4.37 -2.73 13.08
C ALA A 84 4.13 -4.06 12.36
N TYR A 85 2.88 -4.48 12.23
CA TYR A 85 2.52 -5.63 11.42
C TYR A 85 2.76 -5.28 9.94
N GLY A 86 3.93 -5.67 9.42
CA GLY A 86 4.34 -5.37 8.05
C GLY A 86 3.39 -5.99 7.02
N ILE A 87 3.47 -5.49 5.77
CA ILE A 87 2.63 -5.89 4.64
C ILE A 87 2.64 -7.42 4.47
N GLY A 88 3.81 -8.05 4.56
CA GLY A 88 3.94 -9.50 4.44
C GLY A 88 3.10 -10.24 5.48
N ASN A 89 3.22 -9.85 6.75
CA ASN A 89 2.46 -10.48 7.84
C ASN A 89 0.95 -10.23 7.68
N PHE A 90 0.55 -9.02 7.28
CA PHE A 90 -0.84 -8.65 7.04
C PHE A 90 -1.49 -9.50 5.95
N LEU A 91 -0.75 -9.72 4.87
CA LEU A 91 -1.25 -10.47 3.71
C LEU A 91 -1.02 -11.99 3.82
N GLY A 92 -0.40 -12.47 4.90
CA GLY A 92 -0.07 -13.90 5.06
C GLY A 92 1.01 -14.38 4.08
N ILE A 93 1.92 -13.48 3.69
CA ILE A 93 3.02 -13.77 2.77
C ILE A 93 4.23 -14.22 3.58
N GLU A 94 4.62 -15.48 3.41
CA GLU A 94 5.80 -16.07 4.07
C GLU A 94 7.12 -15.70 3.39
N LYS A 95 7.06 -15.21 2.14
CA LYS A 95 8.24 -14.81 1.37
C LYS A 95 8.87 -13.55 1.94
N ASN A 96 10.19 -13.46 1.83
CA ASN A 96 10.90 -12.22 2.16
C ASN A 96 10.53 -11.12 1.14
N LEU A 97 10.06 -9.99 1.65
CA LEU A 97 9.65 -8.84 0.87
C LEU A 97 10.60 -7.63 1.04
N ASP A 98 11.67 -7.76 1.83
CA ASP A 98 12.52 -6.63 2.24
C ASP A 98 13.16 -5.88 1.07
N GLU A 99 13.46 -6.57 -0.04
CA GLU A 99 14.01 -5.96 -1.25
C GLU A 99 13.00 -5.07 -2.01
N TYR A 100 11.70 -5.30 -1.80
CA TYR A 100 10.61 -4.60 -2.52
C TYR A 100 9.96 -3.49 -1.70
N LYS A 101 10.32 -3.38 -0.41
CA LYS A 101 9.74 -2.41 0.51
C LYS A 101 10.52 -1.11 0.53
N THR A 102 9.80 0.00 0.57
CA THR A 102 10.34 1.25 1.09
C THR A 102 9.85 1.45 2.52
N VAL A 103 10.76 1.38 3.48
CA VAL A 103 10.48 1.67 4.90
C VAL A 103 10.58 3.17 5.15
N ILE A 104 9.55 3.75 5.79
CA ILE A 104 9.42 5.19 5.97
C ILE A 104 9.43 5.55 7.46
N GLU A 105 8.62 4.85 8.27
CA GLU A 105 8.49 5.04 9.73
C GLU A 105 8.30 6.51 10.16
N GLN A 106 7.48 7.25 9.41
CA GLN A 106 7.19 8.66 9.70
C GLN A 106 5.83 8.82 10.37
N PRO A 107 5.75 9.32 11.61
CA PRO A 107 4.50 9.72 12.25
C PRO A 107 4.15 11.18 11.98
N ILE A 108 2.86 11.47 11.82
CA ILE A 108 2.29 12.82 11.82
C ILE A 108 1.13 12.85 12.82
N THR A 109 1.17 13.78 13.77
CA THR A 109 0.14 13.95 14.82
C THR A 109 -0.61 15.26 14.63
N LYS A 110 -1.95 15.21 14.58
CA LYS A 110 -2.85 16.37 14.52
C LYS A 110 -4.17 16.02 15.24
N GLU A 111 -4.79 16.97 15.93
CA GLU A 111 -6.13 16.79 16.52
C GLU A 111 -6.28 15.54 17.43
N GLY A 112 -5.22 15.18 18.17
CA GLY A 112 -5.20 14.00 19.04
C GLY A 112 -5.16 12.66 18.29
N VAL A 113 -4.86 12.67 16.99
CA VAL A 113 -4.71 11.49 16.14
C VAL A 113 -3.32 11.50 15.51
N THR A 114 -2.67 10.35 15.51
CA THR A 114 -1.36 10.14 14.89
C THR A 114 -1.47 9.07 13.83
N ILE A 115 -1.00 9.36 12.62
CA ILE A 115 -0.85 8.38 11.56
C ILE A 115 0.65 8.17 11.33
N LYS A 116 1.12 6.92 11.42
CA LYS A 116 2.47 6.49 11.05
C LYS A 116 2.41 5.76 9.72
N LEU A 117 3.21 6.20 8.75
CA LEU A 117 3.43 5.46 7.51
C LEU A 117 4.61 4.49 7.74
N ASN A 118 4.32 3.19 7.74
CA ASN A 118 5.26 2.15 8.12
C ASN A 118 6.16 1.81 6.93
N GLU A 119 5.55 1.16 5.94
CA GLU A 119 6.21 0.70 4.72
C GLU A 119 5.25 0.74 3.53
N VAL A 120 5.82 0.76 2.33
CA VAL A 120 5.08 0.70 1.07
C VAL A 120 5.74 -0.27 0.10
N ILE A 121 4.94 -0.90 -0.76
CA ILE A 121 5.39 -1.72 -1.89
C ILE A 121 4.67 -1.23 -3.14
N LEU A 122 5.43 -0.96 -4.21
CA LEU A 122 4.89 -0.66 -5.53
C LEU A 122 4.91 -1.91 -6.39
N ASP A 123 3.73 -2.43 -6.71
CA ASP A 123 3.54 -3.61 -7.54
C ASP A 123 2.74 -3.23 -8.79
N ASN A 124 3.46 -2.89 -9.85
CA ASN A 124 2.90 -2.42 -11.12
C ASN A 124 1.93 -1.24 -10.91
N ASN A 125 0.65 -1.45 -11.20
CA ASN A 125 -0.42 -0.49 -11.05
C ASN A 125 -1.08 -0.52 -9.65
N GLN A 126 -0.41 -1.07 -8.64
CA GLN A 126 -0.89 -1.07 -7.25
C GLN A 126 0.18 -0.55 -6.29
N LEU A 127 -0.20 0.41 -5.44
CA LEU A 127 0.59 0.83 -4.28
C LEU A 127 0.00 0.20 -3.02
N ILE A 128 0.75 -0.70 -2.38
CA ILE A 128 0.37 -1.31 -1.10
C ILE A 128 1.02 -0.50 0.01
N VAL A 129 0.23 -0.08 0.98
CA VAL A 129 0.62 0.87 2.03
C VAL A 129 0.24 0.29 3.39
N SER A 130 1.22 0.19 4.29
CA SER A 130 0.98 -0.11 5.70
C SER A 130 1.01 1.16 6.54
N THR A 131 -0.03 1.36 7.34
CA THR A 131 -0.14 2.47 8.28
C THR A 131 -0.52 2.00 9.69
N THR A 132 -0.10 2.76 10.68
CA THR A 132 -0.58 2.65 12.06
C THR A 132 -1.26 3.95 12.46
N LEU A 133 -2.54 3.89 12.84
CA LEU A 133 -3.27 4.98 13.44
C LEU A 133 -3.29 4.80 14.95
N LYS A 134 -2.99 5.86 15.70
CA LYS A 134 -3.18 5.94 17.14
C LYS A 134 -3.99 7.17 17.50
N SER A 135 -4.91 7.04 18.44
CA SER A 135 -5.80 8.12 18.91
C SER A 135 -5.65 8.32 20.41
N ASP A 136 -5.80 9.56 20.87
CA ASP A 136 -5.92 9.89 22.30
C ASP A 136 -7.28 9.43 22.86
N GLU A 137 -8.29 9.32 21.99
CA GLU A 137 -9.60 8.75 22.30
C GLU A 137 -9.61 7.24 22.05
N LYS A 138 -10.31 6.48 22.90
CA LYS A 138 -10.57 5.05 22.69
C LYS A 138 -11.30 4.85 21.35
N LEU A 139 -10.81 3.92 20.53
CA LEU A 139 -11.30 3.61 19.20
C LEU A 139 -12.41 2.56 19.23
N GLU A 140 -13.48 2.83 18.49
CA GLU A 140 -14.50 1.88 18.07
C GLU A 140 -14.25 1.57 16.58
N ASP A 141 -13.69 0.39 16.29
CA ASP A 141 -13.12 0.01 14.97
C ASP A 141 -14.05 0.30 13.78
N ILE A 142 -15.33 -0.10 13.86
CA ILE A 142 -16.32 0.03 12.77
C ILE A 142 -16.62 1.49 12.38
N PHE A 143 -16.27 2.45 13.23
CA PHE A 143 -16.51 3.89 13.07
C PHE A 143 -15.23 4.71 12.87
N THR A 144 -14.07 4.05 12.69
CA THR A 144 -12.80 4.70 12.41
C THR A 144 -12.41 4.52 10.95
N ARG A 145 -12.22 5.62 10.21
CA ARG A 145 -11.92 5.57 8.76
C ARG A 145 -11.00 6.70 8.34
N TYR A 146 -10.01 6.38 7.51
CA TYR A 146 -9.14 7.36 6.90
C TYR A 146 -8.67 6.83 5.53
N PHE A 147 -9.03 7.55 4.46
CA PHE A 147 -8.65 7.14 3.11
C PHE A 147 -7.56 8.06 2.56
N GLY A 148 -6.54 7.46 1.96
CA GLY A 148 -5.46 8.18 1.31
C GLY A 148 -5.83 8.60 -0.12
N SER A 149 -5.29 9.72 -0.56
CA SER A 149 -5.18 10.09 -1.97
C SER A 149 -3.72 9.99 -2.39
N VAL A 150 -3.44 9.23 -3.46
CA VAL A 150 -2.08 9.03 -3.96
C VAL A 150 -1.81 9.95 -5.14
N TYR A 151 -0.68 10.65 -5.08
CA TYR A 151 -0.14 11.42 -6.19
C TYR A 151 1.24 10.91 -6.55
N ILE A 152 1.50 10.77 -7.84
CA ILE A 152 2.80 10.34 -8.38
C ILE A 152 3.33 11.45 -9.28
N ASN A 153 4.55 11.92 -9.00
CA ASN A 153 5.20 13.02 -9.72
C ASN A 153 4.30 14.24 -9.89
N GLY A 154 3.56 14.58 -8.82
CA GLY A 154 2.66 15.74 -8.76
C GLY A 154 1.27 15.54 -9.36
N LYS A 155 0.96 14.40 -9.99
CA LYS A 155 -0.35 14.12 -10.60
C LYS A 155 -1.16 13.15 -9.74
N SER A 156 -2.48 13.35 -9.67
CA SER A 156 -3.38 12.38 -9.02
C SER A 156 -3.25 11.03 -9.71
N ALA A 157 -3.02 9.98 -8.94
CA ALA A 157 -2.64 8.69 -9.47
C ALA A 157 -3.57 7.55 -9.04
N SER A 158 -4.39 7.69 -7.98
CA SER A 158 -5.29 6.62 -7.54
C SER A 158 -6.76 6.85 -7.94
N ASP A 159 -7.46 5.79 -8.34
CA ASP A 159 -8.92 5.79 -8.63
C ASP A 159 -9.74 4.98 -7.61
N GLY A 160 -9.09 4.16 -6.80
CA GLY A 160 -9.73 3.39 -5.74
C GLY A 160 -8.71 2.79 -4.78
N ALA A 161 -9.20 2.41 -3.60
CA ALA A 161 -8.40 1.73 -2.61
C ALA A 161 -9.24 0.66 -1.91
N GLY A 162 -8.60 -0.42 -1.50
CA GLY A 162 -9.21 -1.47 -0.70
C GLY A 162 -8.15 -2.18 0.12
N GLY A 163 -8.56 -2.75 1.25
CA GLY A 163 -7.63 -3.36 2.19
C GLY A 163 -8.34 -3.81 3.43
N GLY A 164 -7.56 -4.00 4.50
CA GLY A 164 -8.09 -4.38 5.79
C GLY A 164 -7.37 -3.66 6.91
N SER A 165 -8.05 -3.62 8.05
CA SER A 165 -7.53 -3.10 9.30
C SER A 165 -7.58 -4.17 10.38
N LYS A 166 -6.79 -3.94 11.43
CA LYS A 166 -6.82 -4.71 12.67
C LYS A 166 -6.66 -3.75 13.84
N GLN A 167 -7.61 -3.75 14.75
CA GLN A 167 -7.45 -3.08 16.03
C GLN A 167 -6.49 -3.89 16.92
N ILE A 168 -5.39 -3.27 17.34
CA ILE A 168 -4.35 -3.91 18.16
C ILE A 168 -4.61 -3.69 19.65
N ASP A 169 -5.15 -2.53 20.01
CA ASP A 169 -5.60 -2.20 21.36
C ASP A 169 -6.70 -1.13 21.32
N ASP A 170 -7.15 -0.67 22.48
CA ASP A 170 -8.20 0.34 22.63
C ASP A 170 -7.92 1.67 21.90
N HIS A 171 -6.69 1.96 21.48
CA HIS A 171 -6.29 3.25 20.91
C HIS A 171 -5.53 3.13 19.58
N THR A 172 -5.27 1.91 19.10
CA THR A 172 -4.36 1.66 17.97
C THR A 172 -4.99 0.74 16.93
N ILE A 173 -4.98 1.18 15.67
CA ILE A 173 -5.36 0.40 14.50
C ILE A 173 -4.17 0.31 13.55
N GLU A 174 -3.91 -0.89 13.04
CA GLU A 174 -3.01 -1.11 11.91
C GLU A 174 -3.83 -1.39 10.66
N GLU A 175 -3.39 -0.85 9.53
CA GLU A 175 -4.10 -0.98 8.25
C GLU A 175 -3.11 -1.30 7.13
N VAL A 176 -3.52 -2.16 6.21
CA VAL A 176 -2.85 -2.33 4.92
C VAL A 176 -3.86 -2.08 3.81
N MET A 177 -3.62 -1.01 3.06
CA MET A 177 -4.45 -0.58 1.93
C MET A 177 -3.70 -0.75 0.62
N THR A 178 -4.37 -1.29 -0.38
CA THR A 178 -3.93 -1.33 -1.77
C THR A 178 -4.64 -0.25 -2.55
N TYR A 179 -3.88 0.72 -3.08
CA TYR A 179 -4.36 1.76 -3.98
C TYR A 179 -4.18 1.30 -5.42
N ASN A 180 -5.26 1.26 -6.19
CA ASN A 180 -5.18 1.05 -7.64
C ASN A 180 -4.70 2.35 -8.28
N LEU A 181 -3.72 2.23 -9.17
CA LEU A 181 -3.04 3.35 -9.81
C LEU A 181 -3.41 3.46 -11.29
N ASN A 182 -3.58 4.69 -11.75
CA ASN A 182 -3.90 5.07 -13.11
C ASN A 182 -2.62 5.22 -13.94
N GLY A 183 -2.08 4.09 -14.39
CA GLY A 183 -0.95 4.03 -15.31
C GLY A 183 0.11 3.01 -14.93
N ASP A 184 1.08 2.86 -15.82
CA ASP A 184 2.26 2.03 -15.61
C ASP A 184 3.40 2.90 -15.10
N PHE A 185 3.96 2.54 -13.95
CA PHE A 185 5.04 3.30 -13.32
C PHE A 185 6.30 2.45 -13.22
N SER A 186 7.45 3.06 -13.48
CA SER A 186 8.78 2.45 -13.39
C SER A 186 9.80 3.48 -12.94
N GLY A 187 10.95 3.01 -12.46
CA GLY A 187 12.00 3.86 -11.93
C GLY A 187 11.66 4.53 -10.61
N ASP A 188 12.46 5.52 -10.24
CA ASP A 188 12.28 6.28 -9.00
C ASP A 188 11.11 7.25 -9.12
N LEU A 189 10.11 7.07 -8.27
CA LEU A 189 8.89 7.88 -8.26
C LEU A 189 8.81 8.76 -7.03
N ASN A 190 8.37 10.00 -7.21
CA ASN A 190 8.01 10.86 -6.09
C ASN A 190 6.54 10.64 -5.74
N ILE A 191 6.27 10.08 -4.57
CA ILE A 191 4.93 9.80 -4.09
C ILE A 191 4.55 10.84 -3.04
N LYS A 192 3.32 11.35 -3.16
CA LYS A 192 2.65 12.11 -2.11
C LYS A 192 1.37 11.37 -1.73
N LEU A 193 1.30 10.93 -0.48
CA LEU A 193 0.12 10.28 0.10
C LEU A 193 -0.55 11.25 1.07
N VAL A 194 -1.83 11.53 0.84
CA VAL A 194 -2.60 12.51 1.62
C VAL A 194 -3.79 11.84 2.27
N PHE A 195 -3.82 11.77 3.59
CA PHE A 195 -5.02 11.44 4.35
C PHE A 195 -5.72 12.73 4.77
N SER A 196 -7.00 12.88 4.42
CA SER A 196 -7.83 14.00 4.82
C SER A 196 -9.07 13.48 5.55
N ASP A 197 -9.67 14.33 6.38
CA ASP A 197 -10.98 14.07 7.01
C ASP A 197 -11.03 12.72 7.75
N VAL A 198 -10.02 12.47 8.59
CA VAL A 198 -9.93 11.26 9.42
C VAL A 198 -11.14 11.19 10.34
N MET A 199 -11.90 10.10 10.23
CA MET A 199 -13.05 9.83 11.07
C MET A 199 -12.62 8.95 12.24
N ILE A 200 -12.90 9.39 13.47
CA ILE A 200 -12.72 8.64 14.71
C ILE A 200 -14.08 8.55 15.38
N ASN A 201 -14.56 7.34 15.66
CA ASN A 201 -15.86 7.10 16.33
C ASN A 201 -17.04 7.88 15.71
N GLY A 202 -17.05 7.98 14.37
CA GLY A 202 -18.09 8.72 13.63
C GLY A 202 -17.89 10.25 13.57
N ASN A 203 -16.91 10.80 14.28
CA ASN A 203 -16.58 12.22 14.25
C ASN A 203 -15.42 12.50 13.29
N THR A 204 -15.61 13.44 12.37
CA THR A 204 -14.57 13.84 11.42
C THR A 204 -13.61 14.87 12.03
N LYS A 205 -12.33 14.51 12.12
CA LYS A 205 -11.22 15.41 12.45
C LYS A 205 -10.73 16.08 11.15
N LYS A 206 -10.93 17.39 11.03
CA LYS A 206 -10.55 18.20 9.84
C LYS A 206 -9.05 18.49 9.81
N ALA A 207 -8.25 17.45 9.60
CA ALA A 207 -6.80 17.55 9.49
C ALA A 207 -6.29 16.87 8.21
N LYS A 208 -5.19 17.39 7.66
CA LYS A 208 -4.48 16.79 6.53
C LYS A 208 -3.15 16.20 6.97
N TYR A 209 -2.93 14.93 6.70
CA TYR A 209 -1.68 14.21 6.92
C TYR A 209 -1.02 13.99 5.56
N VAL A 210 0.16 14.55 5.35
CA VAL A 210 0.83 14.56 4.05
C VAL A 210 2.19 13.89 4.18
N PHE A 211 2.33 12.73 3.53
CA PHE A 211 3.59 12.00 3.45
C PHE A 211 4.20 12.20 2.06
N ASN A 212 5.47 12.58 2.00
CA ASN A 212 6.23 12.67 0.75
C ASN A 212 7.41 11.72 0.83
N PHE A 213 7.52 10.79 -0.11
CA PHE A 213 8.58 9.79 -0.14
C PHE A 213 8.92 9.39 -1.57
N LYS A 214 10.04 8.68 -1.73
CA LYS A 214 10.41 8.05 -3.00
C LYS A 214 10.26 6.54 -2.88
N THR A 215 9.77 5.90 -3.93
CA THR A 215 9.71 4.43 -4.04
C THR A 215 10.00 4.03 -5.49
N ASN A 216 10.34 2.75 -5.67
CA ASN A 216 10.66 2.16 -6.97
C ASN A 216 10.15 0.71 -6.98
N GLY A 217 9.42 0.31 -8.02
CA GLY A 217 8.84 -1.03 -8.18
C GLY A 217 9.64 -1.96 -9.11
N ASP A 218 10.78 -1.52 -9.64
CA ASP A 218 11.50 -2.18 -10.72
C ASP A 218 12.05 -3.56 -10.30
N GLU A 219 12.52 -3.73 -9.06
CA GLU A 219 13.02 -5.03 -8.61
C GLU A 219 11.88 -6.06 -8.53
N LEU A 220 10.73 -5.68 -7.98
CA LEU A 220 9.55 -6.55 -7.98
C LEU A 220 9.05 -6.84 -9.39
N ALA A 221 9.12 -5.85 -10.30
CA ALA A 221 8.74 -6.03 -11.69
C ALA A 221 9.64 -7.04 -12.43
N LYS A 222 10.95 -7.05 -12.15
CA LYS A 222 11.89 -8.06 -12.70
C LYS A 222 11.55 -9.47 -12.20
N ASP A 223 11.13 -9.57 -10.95
CA ASP A 223 10.72 -10.85 -10.34
C ASP A 223 9.27 -11.23 -10.65
N THR A 224 8.57 -10.42 -11.44
CA THR A 224 7.20 -10.69 -11.87
C THR A 224 7.19 -11.49 -13.16
N LYS A 225 6.75 -12.74 -13.04
CA LYS A 225 6.39 -13.56 -14.19
C LYS A 225 5.08 -13.07 -14.81
N ALA A 226 5.04 -12.97 -16.13
CA ALA A 226 3.86 -12.55 -16.89
C ALA A 226 3.56 -13.53 -18.03
N ILE A 227 2.32 -14.00 -18.11
CA ILE A 227 1.83 -14.89 -19.17
C ILE A 227 0.64 -14.22 -19.85
N LEU A 228 0.74 -13.97 -21.15
CA LEU A 228 -0.38 -13.43 -21.93
C LEU A 228 -1.49 -14.48 -22.08
N LEU A 229 -2.72 -14.04 -21.95
CA LEU A 229 -3.93 -14.82 -22.10
C LEU A 229 -4.78 -14.23 -23.23
N ASN A 230 -5.68 -15.03 -23.79
CA ASN A 230 -6.66 -14.59 -24.80
C ASN A 230 -8.02 -15.27 -24.61
N ASN A 231 -8.26 -15.78 -23.40
CA ASN A 231 -9.48 -16.49 -23.05
C ASN A 231 -10.61 -15.48 -22.87
N THR A 232 -11.76 -15.78 -23.44
CA THR A 232 -12.93 -14.91 -23.37
C THR A 232 -14.13 -15.69 -22.87
N PHE A 233 -15.05 -14.99 -22.21
CA PHE A 233 -16.34 -15.53 -21.81
C PHE A 233 -17.40 -14.42 -21.82
N THR A 234 -18.67 -14.83 -21.87
CA THR A 234 -19.80 -13.90 -22.00
C THR A 234 -20.75 -14.08 -20.83
N LEU A 235 -21.03 -12.98 -20.13
CA LEU A 235 -21.99 -12.96 -19.02
C LEU A 235 -23.43 -13.09 -19.54
N GLU A 236 -24.37 -13.47 -18.67
CA GLU A 236 -25.79 -13.63 -19.05
C GLU A 236 -26.41 -12.35 -19.66
N ASN A 237 -25.87 -11.16 -19.33
CA ASN A 237 -26.32 -9.88 -19.90
C ASN A 237 -25.69 -9.55 -21.28
N GLY A 238 -24.90 -10.45 -21.86
CA GLY A 238 -24.20 -10.26 -23.14
C GLY A 238 -22.88 -9.51 -23.05
N GLN A 239 -22.44 -9.07 -21.87
CA GLN A 239 -21.12 -8.45 -21.70
C GLN A 239 -20.01 -9.47 -21.90
N ASN A 240 -19.07 -9.17 -22.80
CA ASN A 240 -17.88 -9.98 -23.02
C ASN A 240 -16.77 -9.58 -22.02
N ILE A 241 -16.10 -10.59 -21.47
CA ILE A 241 -14.91 -10.46 -20.62
C ILE A 241 -13.75 -11.15 -21.31
N THR A 242 -12.61 -10.46 -21.42
CA THR A 242 -11.36 -11.04 -21.95
C THR A 242 -10.33 -11.09 -20.85
N LEU A 243 -9.77 -12.27 -20.58
CA LEU A 243 -8.62 -12.45 -19.70
C LEU A 243 -7.36 -12.14 -20.50
N GLU A 244 -6.62 -11.14 -20.07
CA GLU A 244 -5.52 -10.53 -20.83
C GLU A 244 -4.15 -11.09 -20.42
N LYS A 245 -3.94 -11.25 -19.11
CA LYS A 245 -2.62 -11.57 -18.57
C LYS A 245 -2.72 -12.17 -17.18
N TYR A 246 -1.96 -13.23 -16.95
CA TYR A 246 -1.64 -13.73 -15.63
C TYR A 246 -0.29 -13.18 -15.16
N THR A 247 -0.18 -12.80 -13.89
CA THR A 247 1.09 -12.42 -13.26
C THR A 247 1.32 -13.17 -11.95
N SER A 248 2.58 -13.45 -11.64
CA SER A 248 3.00 -14.06 -10.37
C SER A 248 4.30 -13.45 -9.89
N ASN A 249 4.33 -13.01 -8.63
CA ASN A 249 5.51 -12.51 -7.94
C ASN A 249 5.42 -12.82 -6.44
N ASN A 250 6.31 -12.25 -5.62
CA ASN A 250 6.34 -12.50 -4.18
C ASN A 250 5.15 -11.90 -3.41
N ILE A 251 4.41 -10.97 -4.02
CA ILE A 251 3.18 -10.38 -3.44
C ILE A 251 1.97 -11.28 -3.71
N GLY A 252 1.93 -11.98 -4.84
CA GLY A 252 0.91 -12.97 -5.14
C GLY A 252 0.60 -13.09 -6.63
N GLN A 253 -0.49 -13.80 -6.92
CA GLN A 253 -0.93 -14.08 -8.28
C GLN A 253 -2.14 -13.22 -8.67
N ARG A 254 -2.16 -12.78 -9.92
CA ARG A 254 -3.24 -11.95 -10.48
C ARG A 254 -3.60 -12.40 -11.88
N ILE A 255 -4.86 -12.18 -12.25
CA ILE A 255 -5.33 -12.26 -13.63
C ILE A 255 -6.02 -10.94 -13.97
N TYR A 256 -5.51 -10.26 -14.99
CA TYR A 256 -6.05 -9.01 -15.51
C TYR A 256 -7.09 -9.32 -16.58
N PHE A 257 -8.19 -8.57 -16.57
CA PHE A 257 -9.24 -8.71 -17.57
C PHE A 257 -9.74 -7.38 -18.10
N SER A 258 -10.21 -7.37 -19.33
CA SER A 258 -10.92 -6.27 -19.96
C SER A 258 -12.40 -6.61 -20.17
N LYS A 259 -13.22 -5.58 -20.34
CA LYS A 259 -14.68 -5.66 -20.51
C LYS A 259 -15.08 -5.01 -21.84
N GLY A 260 -15.98 -5.68 -22.57
CA GLY A 260 -16.56 -5.14 -23.80
C GLY A 260 -17.52 -3.96 -23.60
N SER A 261 -17.97 -3.72 -22.36
CA SER A 261 -18.85 -2.60 -22.00
C SER A 261 -18.50 -2.03 -20.63
N LYS A 262 -18.89 -0.77 -20.38
CA LYS A 262 -18.54 -0.07 -19.14
C LYS A 262 -19.27 -0.64 -17.91
N GLY A 263 -18.54 -0.79 -16.81
CA GLY A 263 -19.06 -1.27 -15.52
C GLY A 263 -19.37 -2.77 -15.53
N THR A 264 -19.86 -3.31 -14.41
CA THR A 264 -20.40 -4.68 -14.37
C THR A 264 -21.41 -4.82 -13.24
N ASP A 265 -22.49 -5.56 -13.51
CA ASP A 265 -23.52 -5.93 -12.53
C ASP A 265 -23.24 -7.31 -11.92
N TYR A 266 -22.05 -7.86 -12.11
CA TYR A 266 -21.69 -9.21 -11.72
C TYR A 266 -20.46 -9.21 -10.82
N ASP A 267 -20.51 -10.06 -9.80
CA ASP A 267 -19.30 -10.57 -9.17
C ASP A 267 -18.84 -11.81 -9.94
N MET A 268 -17.52 -11.99 -10.02
CA MET A 268 -16.89 -13.02 -10.85
C MET A 268 -15.79 -13.71 -10.08
N VAL A 269 -15.66 -15.02 -10.32
CA VAL A 269 -14.59 -15.85 -9.78
C VAL A 269 -14.07 -16.81 -10.84
N LEU A 270 -12.79 -17.16 -10.75
CA LEU A 270 -12.19 -18.22 -11.54
C LEU A 270 -11.87 -19.37 -10.59
N ARG A 271 -12.41 -20.56 -10.83
CA ARG A 271 -12.23 -21.72 -9.95
C ARG A 271 -11.64 -22.89 -10.71
N GLY A 272 -10.77 -23.64 -10.05
CA GLY A 272 -10.26 -24.88 -10.60
C GLY A 272 -9.14 -25.47 -9.75
N HIS A 273 -8.11 -26.00 -10.42
CA HIS A 273 -7.05 -26.76 -9.75
C HIS A 273 -5.70 -26.58 -10.45
N ASP A 274 -4.61 -26.74 -9.70
CA ASP A 274 -3.29 -26.96 -10.28
C ASP A 274 -3.08 -28.42 -10.73
N ASP A 275 -1.96 -28.71 -11.40
CA ASP A 275 -1.59 -30.07 -11.84
C ASP A 275 -1.25 -31.04 -10.71
N LEU A 276 -1.16 -30.55 -9.47
CA LEU A 276 -0.94 -31.36 -8.28
C LEU A 276 -2.27 -31.70 -7.57
N GLY A 277 -3.39 -31.20 -8.08
CA GLY A 277 -4.73 -31.44 -7.56
C GLY A 277 -5.16 -30.47 -6.45
N ASN A 278 -4.38 -29.43 -6.15
CA ASN A 278 -4.77 -28.41 -5.18
C ASN A 278 -5.85 -27.52 -5.78
N LYS A 279 -6.87 -27.17 -4.98
CA LYS A 279 -7.90 -26.22 -5.40
C LYS A 279 -7.32 -24.82 -5.52
N VAL A 280 -7.77 -24.09 -6.51
CA VAL A 280 -7.34 -22.72 -6.78
C VAL A 280 -8.56 -21.88 -7.11
N GLU A 281 -8.69 -20.74 -6.44
CA GLU A 281 -9.74 -19.76 -6.70
C GLU A 281 -9.12 -18.37 -6.86
N PHE A 282 -9.53 -17.65 -7.90
CA PHE A 282 -9.27 -16.23 -8.01
C PHE A 282 -10.57 -15.45 -7.90
N CYS A 283 -10.60 -14.46 -7.00
CA CYS A 283 -11.75 -13.59 -6.77
C CYS A 283 -11.53 -12.23 -7.41
N MET A 284 -12.60 -11.65 -7.97
CA MET A 284 -12.52 -10.29 -8.48
C MET A 284 -12.23 -9.32 -7.32
N SER A 285 -11.05 -8.69 -7.37
CA SER A 285 -10.58 -7.78 -6.31
C SER A 285 -10.82 -6.30 -6.64
N SER A 286 -10.89 -5.97 -7.93
CA SER A 286 -11.17 -4.63 -8.41
C SER A 286 -11.72 -4.68 -9.83
N ALA A 287 -12.55 -3.69 -10.14
CA ALA A 287 -13.09 -3.47 -11.48
C ALA A 287 -13.31 -1.97 -11.66
N ASP A 288 -12.64 -1.38 -12.64
CA ASP A 288 -12.89 -0.01 -13.08
C ASP A 288 -13.99 0.01 -14.17
N ALA A 289 -14.08 1.08 -14.96
CA ALA A 289 -15.05 1.15 -16.06
C ALA A 289 -14.83 0.06 -17.12
N ASN A 290 -13.59 -0.19 -17.53
CA ASN A 290 -13.24 -1.02 -18.70
C ASN A 290 -12.44 -2.28 -18.34
N SER A 291 -11.80 -2.34 -17.17
CA SER A 291 -10.92 -3.45 -16.80
C SER A 291 -11.07 -3.87 -15.34
N GLY A 292 -10.36 -4.91 -14.93
CA GLY A 292 -10.32 -5.34 -13.54
C GLY A 292 -9.25 -6.39 -13.27
N ILE A 293 -9.18 -6.80 -12.01
CA ILE A 293 -8.16 -7.72 -11.51
C ILE A 293 -8.82 -8.79 -10.67
N PHE A 294 -8.56 -10.05 -11.05
CA PHE A 294 -8.73 -11.19 -10.16
C PHE A 294 -7.47 -11.40 -9.33
N LYS A 295 -7.61 -11.60 -8.02
CA LYS A 295 -6.52 -11.98 -7.12
C LYS A 295 -6.74 -13.39 -6.61
N LEU A 296 -5.65 -14.14 -6.43
CA LEU A 296 -5.71 -15.45 -5.79
C LEU A 296 -6.35 -15.31 -4.40
N ASN A 297 -7.34 -16.14 -4.12
CA ASN A 297 -7.89 -16.32 -2.79
C ASN A 297 -6.95 -17.25 -2.00
N ASN A 298 -6.33 -16.73 -0.93
CA ASN A 298 -5.35 -17.46 -0.13
C ASN A 298 -5.94 -18.11 1.14
N ILE A 299 -7.27 -18.11 1.29
CA ILE A 299 -7.94 -18.74 2.46
C ILE A 299 -7.61 -20.23 2.56
N ASP A 300 -7.58 -20.95 1.43
CA ASP A 300 -7.25 -22.38 1.37
C ASP A 300 -5.74 -22.65 1.15
N GLY A 301 -4.91 -21.61 1.27
CA GLY A 301 -3.47 -21.65 1.05
C GLY A 301 -3.04 -20.94 -0.25
N ASN A 302 -1.73 -20.76 -0.38
CA ASN A 302 -1.11 -20.17 -1.57
C ASN A 302 -1.01 -21.19 -2.71
N LEU A 303 -0.88 -20.70 -3.95
CA LEU A 303 -0.59 -21.56 -5.10
C LEU A 303 0.73 -22.31 -4.87
N ASN A 304 0.73 -23.62 -5.11
CA ASN A 304 1.90 -24.45 -4.90
C ASN A 304 3.05 -24.02 -5.82
N GLU A 305 4.24 -23.79 -5.27
CA GLU A 305 5.39 -23.30 -6.03
C GLU A 305 5.89 -24.30 -7.09
N ASN A 306 5.55 -25.59 -6.95
CA ASN A 306 5.88 -26.64 -7.90
C ASN A 306 4.80 -26.86 -8.97
N ALA A 307 3.68 -26.14 -8.92
CA ALA A 307 2.63 -26.23 -9.92
C ALA A 307 3.16 -25.79 -11.29
N LYS A 308 2.94 -26.63 -12.31
CA LYS A 308 3.34 -26.37 -13.69
C LYS A 308 2.18 -25.92 -14.55
N THR A 309 0.95 -26.28 -14.18
CA THR A 309 -0.23 -25.79 -14.90
C THR A 309 -1.35 -25.45 -13.94
N LEU A 310 -2.21 -24.55 -14.38
CA LEU A 310 -3.39 -24.14 -13.66
C LEU A 310 -4.59 -24.23 -14.59
N THR A 311 -5.59 -25.04 -14.24
CA THR A 311 -6.84 -25.13 -15.01
C THR A 311 -7.94 -24.40 -14.26
N LEU A 312 -8.57 -23.40 -14.89
CA LEU A 312 -9.59 -22.55 -14.31
C LEU A 312 -10.84 -22.52 -15.18
N THR A 313 -11.99 -22.37 -14.52
CA THR A 313 -13.29 -22.17 -15.16
C THR A 313 -13.91 -20.88 -14.62
N PRO A 314 -14.45 -19.99 -15.47
CA PRO A 314 -15.06 -18.74 -15.02
C PRO A 314 -16.50 -18.94 -14.54
N TYR A 315 -16.82 -18.31 -13.42
CA TYR A 315 -18.16 -18.27 -12.84
C TYR A 315 -18.55 -16.82 -12.51
N ALA A 316 -19.85 -16.53 -12.56
CA ALA A 316 -20.38 -15.23 -12.19
C ALA A 316 -21.70 -15.34 -11.41
N VAL A 317 -21.96 -14.33 -10.58
CA VAL A 317 -23.22 -14.13 -9.89
C VAL A 317 -23.61 -12.66 -10.00
N LYS A 318 -24.91 -12.38 -10.18
CA LYS A 318 -25.39 -11.00 -10.32
C LYS A 318 -25.40 -10.31 -8.96
N PHE A 319 -24.97 -9.05 -8.91
CA PHE A 319 -25.12 -8.22 -7.71
C PHE A 319 -26.59 -8.11 -7.32
N PRO A 320 -26.90 -8.23 -6.01
CA PRO A 320 -28.27 -8.15 -5.53
C PRO A 320 -28.84 -6.74 -5.74
N LYS A 321 -30.04 -6.65 -6.32
CA LYS A 321 -30.69 -5.35 -6.61
C LYS A 321 -31.39 -4.71 -5.41
N LYS A 322 -31.72 -5.50 -4.39
CA LYS A 322 -32.56 -5.08 -3.25
C LYS A 322 -31.93 -5.34 -1.89
N SER A 323 -31.15 -6.41 -1.77
CA SER A 323 -30.45 -6.78 -0.54
C SER A 323 -29.00 -6.32 -0.65
N GLY A 324 -28.36 -5.94 0.46
CA GLY A 324 -26.91 -5.75 0.50
C GLY A 324 -26.12 -7.06 0.59
N LYS A 325 -26.81 -8.20 0.75
CA LYS A 325 -26.19 -9.53 0.91
C LYS A 325 -25.94 -10.19 -0.44
N MET A 326 -24.69 -10.51 -0.72
CA MET A 326 -24.27 -11.28 -1.89
C MET A 326 -24.84 -12.71 -1.89
N SER A 327 -25.21 -13.19 -3.09
CA SER A 327 -25.52 -14.60 -3.32
C SER A 327 -24.23 -15.38 -3.57
N ASN A 328 -24.20 -16.64 -3.15
CA ASN A 328 -23.11 -17.58 -3.42
C ASN A 328 -23.44 -18.51 -4.60
N ASP A 329 -24.53 -18.27 -5.32
CA ASP A 329 -25.04 -19.11 -6.42
C ASP A 329 -24.34 -18.80 -7.74
N PHE A 330 -23.01 -18.86 -7.73
CA PHE A 330 -22.17 -18.64 -8.90
C PHE A 330 -22.48 -19.67 -10.00
N LYS A 331 -22.75 -19.19 -11.21
CA LYS A 331 -22.98 -20.02 -12.40
C LYS A 331 -21.79 -19.99 -13.31
N GLN A 332 -21.49 -21.11 -13.96
CA GLN A 332 -20.45 -21.18 -14.97
C GLN A 332 -20.84 -20.29 -16.17
N VAL A 333 -19.93 -19.43 -16.61
CA VAL A 333 -20.16 -18.46 -17.71
C VAL A 333 -19.19 -18.62 -18.88
N GLY A 334 -18.31 -19.63 -18.83
CA GLY A 334 -17.36 -19.94 -19.90
C GLY A 334 -16.72 -21.31 -19.71
N GLU A 335 -15.96 -21.72 -20.71
CA GLU A 335 -15.25 -23.00 -20.71
C GLU A 335 -14.01 -22.97 -19.81
N ALA A 336 -13.56 -24.16 -19.41
CA ALA A 336 -12.30 -24.32 -18.70
C ALA A 336 -11.13 -23.95 -19.63
N PHE A 337 -10.10 -23.35 -19.05
CA PHE A 337 -8.85 -23.02 -19.73
C PHE A 337 -7.64 -23.31 -18.85
N THR A 338 -6.49 -23.52 -19.48
CA THR A 338 -5.25 -23.87 -18.79
C THR A 338 -4.17 -22.81 -19.01
N ILE A 339 -3.53 -22.39 -17.92
CA ILE A 339 -2.35 -21.54 -17.91
C ILE A 339 -1.13 -22.43 -17.69
N ASP A 340 -0.14 -22.31 -18.58
CA ASP A 340 1.15 -22.99 -18.46
C ASP A 340 2.11 -22.18 -17.58
N LEU A 341 2.27 -22.60 -16.33
CA LEU A 341 3.14 -21.97 -15.34
C LEU A 341 4.61 -22.38 -15.49
N SER A 342 4.99 -23.19 -16.49
CA SER A 342 6.40 -23.50 -16.76
C SER A 342 7.12 -22.47 -17.62
N LYS A 343 6.36 -21.56 -18.25
CA LYS A 343 6.86 -20.58 -19.25
C LYS A 343 7.62 -19.38 -18.72
#